data_AF-A0A9E0KUQ6-F1
#
_entry.id   AF-A0A9E0KUQ6-F1
#
_cell.length_a   1.000
_cell.length_b   1.000
_cell.length_c   1.000
_cell.angle_alpha   90.00
_cell.angle_beta   90.00
_cell.angle_gamma   90.00
#
_symmetry.space_group_name_H-M   'P 1'
#
loop_
_entity.id
_entity.type
_entity.pdbx_description
1 polymer ?
#
loop_
_entity_poly.entity_id
_entity_poly.type
_entity_poly.pdbx_seq_one_letter_code
_entity_poly.pdbx_strand_id
1 'polypeptide(L)'
;MFKLQFVDNRQPAMWLVDQRLTIGRDKANGLAIDDEGLSLHHAELRQEDGKLFVWDAGSVNGTFLNGEKVAQKAEVKAGDVLRFHLIEILITDPAKGAAQPLPAAIKRDIEKPVLPQWQLKAMTGAISGKMFLMDGTTVLGRDPGCDIVITGAHVSRRHAEISIRSGQLWMKDLGSSNGSFLNGKRIEESALAHGDEVKFDAVVFKIIGPSQPVDSFDEADMTQFRPAIAPVVAPKPAPVPAPIAAAPRPAPVATPEPVVKSAPSPAPVSATPTPTPVAPATGPGLGPVVLLVLAVLVGVAAYFVFS
;
A
#
# COMPACT_ATOMS: atom_id res chain seq x y z
N MET A 1 2.57 23.88 20.96
CA MET A 1 2.94 23.64 19.55
C MET A 1 2.12 22.45 19.09
N PHE A 2 1.36 22.58 18.01
CA PHE A 2 0.41 21.53 17.62
C PHE A 2 1.08 20.42 16.81
N LYS A 3 0.51 19.22 16.90
CA LYS A 3 0.87 18.04 16.12
C LYS A 3 -0.35 17.57 15.34
N LEU A 4 -0.17 17.34 14.05
CA LEU A 4 -1.19 16.83 13.14
C LEU A 4 -1.00 15.32 13.02
N GLN A 5 -2.06 14.55 13.30
CA GLN A 5 -2.06 13.09 13.18
C GLN A 5 -3.21 12.63 12.30
N PHE A 6 -2.88 11.93 11.22
CA PHE A 6 -3.88 11.27 10.38
C PHE A 6 -4.54 10.13 11.18
N VAL A 7 -5.87 10.13 11.23
CA VAL A 7 -6.64 9.12 11.99
C VAL A 7 -6.45 7.71 11.42
N ASP A 8 -6.29 7.61 10.11
CA ASP A 8 -6.03 6.36 9.39
C ASP A 8 -4.54 5.99 9.29
N ASN A 9 -3.65 6.80 9.89
CA ASN A 9 -2.20 6.62 9.85
C ASN A 9 -1.61 6.54 8.42
N ARG A 10 -2.26 7.15 7.40
CA ARG A 10 -1.74 7.16 6.02
C ARG A 10 -0.38 7.85 5.87
N GLN A 11 -0.06 8.76 6.77
CA GLN A 11 1.20 9.47 6.84
C GLN A 11 1.66 9.59 8.30
N PRO A 12 2.98 9.68 8.56
CA PRO A 12 3.49 9.90 9.90
C PRO A 12 2.97 11.23 10.44
N ALA A 13 2.63 11.25 11.73
CA ALA A 13 2.19 12.47 12.38
C ALA A 13 3.29 13.53 12.34
N MET A 14 2.93 14.78 12.05
CA MET A 14 3.86 15.87 11.82
C MET A 14 3.62 17.04 12.76
N TRP A 15 4.67 17.80 13.03
CA TRP A 15 4.59 19.00 13.85
C TRP A 15 4.12 20.18 12.99
N LEU A 16 3.19 20.97 13.51
CA LEU A 16 2.84 22.25 12.92
C LEU A 16 3.87 23.29 13.34
N VAL A 17 4.92 23.41 12.53
CA VAL A 17 6.03 24.32 12.79
C VAL A 17 5.73 25.72 12.23
N ASP A 18 5.13 25.77 11.05
CA ASP A 18 4.89 27.03 10.35
C ASP A 18 3.68 27.78 10.92
N GLN A 19 3.75 29.12 10.84
CA GLN A 19 2.61 29.98 11.15
C GLN A 19 1.46 29.81 10.16
N ARG A 20 1.75 29.32 8.95
CA ARG A 20 0.80 29.10 7.87
C ARG A 20 1.10 27.77 7.20
N LEU A 21 0.11 26.88 7.13
CA LEU A 21 0.20 25.59 6.44
C LEU A 21 -0.96 25.46 5.46
N THR A 22 -0.67 25.38 4.16
CA THR A 22 -1.67 25.10 3.13
C THR A 22 -1.85 23.59 2.95
N ILE A 23 -3.09 23.17 2.69
CA ILE A 23 -3.50 21.77 2.58
C ILE A 23 -4.26 21.59 1.27
N GLY A 24 -3.92 20.56 0.49
CA GLY A 24 -4.65 20.21 -0.72
C GLY A 24 -3.96 19.14 -1.56
N ARG A 25 -4.54 18.86 -2.72
CA ARG A 25 -4.00 17.86 -3.66
C ARG A 25 -2.77 18.36 -4.43
N ASP A 26 -2.63 19.68 -4.58
CA ASP A 26 -1.46 20.25 -5.25
C ASP A 26 -0.19 19.99 -4.44
N LYS A 27 0.89 19.59 -5.12
CA LYS A 27 2.21 19.37 -4.52
C LYS A 27 2.87 20.66 -4.02
N ALA A 28 2.38 21.82 -4.46
CA ALA A 28 2.82 23.12 -3.96
C ALA A 28 2.31 23.44 -2.54
N ASN A 29 1.36 22.68 -2.00
CA ASN A 29 0.87 22.86 -0.63
C ASN A 29 1.90 22.38 0.40
N GLY A 30 1.92 23.01 1.57
CA GLY A 30 2.75 22.57 2.69
C GLY A 30 2.35 21.17 3.20
N LEU A 31 1.08 20.79 3.05
CA LEU A 31 0.59 19.43 3.22
C LEU A 31 -0.12 18.98 1.94
N ALA A 32 0.64 18.32 1.07
CA ALA A 32 0.12 17.70 -0.14
C ALA A 32 -0.45 16.30 0.16
N ILE A 33 -1.72 16.09 -0.16
CA ILE A 33 -2.41 14.81 0.05
C ILE A 33 -3.01 14.39 -1.29
N ASP A 34 -2.51 13.27 -1.82
CA ASP A 34 -2.98 12.71 -3.10
C ASP A 34 -4.32 11.99 -2.88
N ASP A 35 -5.41 12.75 -2.96
CA ASP A 35 -6.78 12.26 -2.79
C ASP A 35 -7.71 13.01 -3.76
N GLU A 36 -8.52 12.26 -4.52
CA GLU A 36 -9.42 12.84 -5.53
C GLU A 36 -10.54 13.70 -4.95
N GLY A 37 -10.91 13.45 -3.69
CA GLY A 37 -11.90 14.25 -2.97
C GLY A 37 -11.33 15.56 -2.42
N LEU A 38 -10.02 15.78 -2.50
CA LEU A 38 -9.39 17.02 -2.10
C LEU A 38 -9.26 17.98 -3.30
N SER A 39 -9.45 19.27 -2.99
CA SER A 39 -9.24 20.33 -3.97
C SER A 39 -7.75 20.62 -4.08
N LEU A 40 -7.32 21.21 -5.20
CA LEU A 40 -5.91 21.55 -5.41
C LEU A 40 -5.36 22.39 -4.26
N HIS A 41 -6.06 23.47 -3.91
CA HIS A 41 -5.93 24.16 -2.63
C HIS A 41 -7.26 23.96 -1.89
N HIS A 42 -7.24 23.21 -0.79
CA HIS A 42 -8.47 22.82 -0.11
C HIS A 42 -8.69 23.64 1.16
N ALA A 43 -7.66 23.74 2.00
CA ALA A 43 -7.75 24.44 3.27
C ALA A 43 -6.41 25.05 3.68
N GLU A 44 -6.45 25.88 4.71
CA GLU A 44 -5.29 26.51 5.27
C GLU A 44 -5.37 26.57 6.79
N LEU A 45 -4.29 26.21 7.46
CA LEU A 45 -4.14 26.38 8.90
C LEU A 45 -3.26 27.60 9.19
N ARG A 46 -3.68 28.45 10.14
CA ARG A 46 -2.84 29.55 10.65
C ARG A 46 -2.75 29.55 12.16
N GLN A 47 -1.56 29.85 12.64
CA GLN A 47 -1.31 30.12 14.06
C GLN A 47 -1.29 31.64 14.28
N GLU A 48 -2.29 32.15 15.00
CA GLU A 48 -2.47 33.57 15.34
C GLU A 48 -2.59 33.69 16.87
N ASP A 49 -1.76 34.51 17.52
CA ASP A 49 -1.79 34.75 18.98
C ASP A 49 -1.79 33.48 19.86
N GLY A 50 -1.07 32.44 19.42
CA GLY A 50 -1.01 31.15 20.11
C GLY A 50 -2.25 30.27 19.94
N LYS A 51 -3.21 30.69 19.12
CA LYS A 51 -4.38 29.92 18.71
C LYS A 51 -4.20 29.37 17.30
N LEU A 52 -4.81 28.23 17.04
CA LEU A 52 -4.86 27.64 15.71
C LEU A 52 -6.22 27.92 15.08
N PHE A 53 -6.21 28.25 13.80
CA PHE A 53 -7.42 28.49 13.01
C PHE A 53 -7.33 27.73 11.69
N VAL A 54 -8.47 27.29 11.18
CA VAL A 54 -8.62 26.68 9.85
C VAL A 54 -9.47 27.57 8.96
N TRP A 55 -9.06 27.73 7.71
CA TRP A 55 -9.82 28.35 6.64
C TRP A 55 -10.10 27.33 5.55
N ASP A 56 -11.33 27.34 5.06
CA ASP A 56 -11.66 26.66 3.82
C ASP A 56 -11.28 27.56 2.64
N ALA A 57 -10.54 27.02 1.67
CA ALA A 57 -10.05 27.77 0.51
C ALA A 57 -11.08 27.80 -0.65
N GLY A 58 -12.37 27.58 -0.36
CA GLY A 58 -13.40 27.38 -1.37
C GLY A 58 -13.38 25.97 -1.93
N SER A 59 -13.14 24.98 -1.08
CA SER A 59 -13.01 23.60 -1.52
C SER A 59 -14.33 23.04 -2.04
N VAL A 60 -14.25 22.13 -3.01
CA VAL A 60 -15.43 21.52 -3.65
C VAL A 60 -16.25 20.72 -2.63
N ASN A 61 -15.57 19.89 -1.82
CA ASN A 61 -16.21 19.02 -0.85
C ASN A 61 -16.35 19.65 0.55
N GLY A 62 -15.79 20.84 0.76
CA GLY A 62 -15.81 21.55 2.02
C GLY A 62 -14.80 21.01 3.05
N THR A 63 -14.35 21.92 3.90
CA THR A 63 -13.62 21.63 5.14
C THR A 63 -14.58 21.49 6.32
N PHE A 64 -14.36 20.50 7.19
CA PHE A 64 -15.16 20.29 8.39
C PHE A 64 -14.28 20.29 9.64
N LEU A 65 -14.81 20.83 10.74
CA LEU A 65 -14.21 20.80 12.07
C LEU A 65 -15.21 20.10 13.01
N ASN A 66 -14.79 19.00 13.63
CA ASN A 66 -15.64 18.18 14.49
C ASN A 66 -16.99 17.79 13.83
N GLY A 67 -16.95 17.58 12.51
CA GLY A 67 -18.09 17.24 11.66
C GLY A 67 -18.89 18.44 11.15
N GLU A 68 -18.71 19.65 11.68
CA GLU A 68 -19.39 20.86 11.24
C GLU A 68 -18.64 21.53 10.10
N LYS A 69 -19.36 21.95 9.06
CA LYS A 69 -18.74 22.59 7.89
C LYS A 69 -18.20 23.96 8.29
N VAL A 70 -16.93 24.20 8.00
CA VAL A 70 -16.29 25.50 8.21
C VAL A 70 -16.76 26.43 7.11
N ALA A 71 -17.47 27.51 7.47
CA ALA A 71 -18.00 28.46 6.49
C ALA A 71 -16.88 29.30 5.83
N GLN A 72 -15.90 29.75 6.62
CA GLN A 72 -14.74 30.49 6.10
C GLN A 72 -13.54 30.43 7.05
N LYS A 73 -13.77 30.56 8.36
CA LYS A 73 -12.75 30.49 9.43
C LYS A 73 -13.34 29.76 10.63
N ALA A 74 -12.56 28.91 11.28
CA ALA A 74 -12.92 28.32 12.57
C ALA A 74 -11.69 28.20 13.48
N GLU A 75 -11.87 28.41 14.80
CA GLU A 75 -10.82 28.17 15.81
C GLU A 75 -10.70 26.67 16.06
N VAL A 76 -9.47 26.15 16.03
CA VAL A 76 -9.14 24.74 16.23
C VAL A 76 -8.38 24.56 17.53
N LYS A 77 -8.78 23.58 18.33
CA LYS A 77 -8.21 23.25 19.63
C LYS A 77 -7.52 21.89 19.59
N ALA A 78 -6.68 21.65 20.58
CA ALA A 78 -6.14 20.31 20.81
C ALA A 78 -7.30 19.35 21.16
N GLY A 79 -7.31 18.18 20.51
CA GLY A 79 -8.39 17.20 20.56
C GLY A 79 -9.37 17.29 19.39
N ASP A 80 -9.37 18.38 18.62
CA ASP A 80 -10.28 18.54 17.49
C ASP A 80 -9.87 17.72 16.28
N VAL A 81 -10.87 17.31 15.49
CA VAL A 81 -10.69 16.60 14.22
C VAL A 81 -11.07 17.51 13.07
N LEU A 82 -10.11 17.75 12.19
CA LEU A 82 -10.32 18.36 10.89
C LEU A 82 -10.61 17.29 9.86
N ARG A 83 -11.62 17.51 9.03
CA ARG A 83 -11.98 16.60 7.94
C ARG A 83 -12.01 17.31 6.61
N PHE A 84 -11.33 16.71 5.64
CA PHE A 84 -11.28 17.13 4.25
C PHE A 84 -11.74 15.93 3.41
N HIS A 85 -12.98 15.94 2.92
CA HIS A 85 -13.61 14.75 2.31
C HIS A 85 -13.57 13.51 3.24
N LEU A 86 -12.81 12.46 2.91
CA LEU A 86 -12.62 11.24 3.71
C LEU A 86 -11.37 11.28 4.60
N ILE A 87 -10.57 12.34 4.49
CA ILE A 87 -9.35 12.54 5.28
C ILE A 87 -9.71 13.13 6.63
N GLU A 88 -9.26 12.51 7.72
CA GLU A 88 -9.41 13.02 9.07
C GLU A 88 -8.04 13.24 9.71
N ILE A 89 -7.83 14.45 10.24
CA ILE A 89 -6.61 14.85 10.94
C ILE A 89 -6.96 15.30 12.34
N LEU A 90 -6.45 14.57 13.33
CA LEU A 90 -6.53 14.92 14.74
C LEU A 90 -5.46 15.95 15.09
N ILE A 91 -5.86 17.04 15.74
CA ILE A 91 -4.96 18.06 16.27
C ILE A 91 -4.62 17.71 17.71
N THR A 92 -3.33 17.57 18.02
CA THR A 92 -2.85 17.26 19.36
C THR A 92 -1.91 18.34 19.88
N ASP A 93 -1.95 18.66 21.17
CA ASP A 93 -0.95 19.50 21.83
C ASP A 93 -0.14 18.65 22.83
N PRO A 94 1.08 18.21 22.48
CA PRO A 94 1.90 17.36 23.34
C PRO A 94 2.40 18.09 24.59
N ALA A 95 2.40 19.42 24.63
CA ALA A 95 2.76 20.17 25.84
C ALA A 95 1.70 20.07 26.95
N LYS A 96 0.45 19.71 26.59
CA LYS A 96 -0.65 19.53 27.55
C LYS A 96 -0.74 18.13 28.17
N GLY A 97 0.22 17.24 27.88
CA GLY A 97 0.26 15.89 28.43
C GLY A 97 -0.78 14.95 27.78
N ALA A 98 -0.38 13.70 27.57
CA ALA A 98 -1.20 12.66 26.97
C ALA A 98 -2.34 12.25 27.90
N ALA A 99 -3.45 12.98 27.91
CA ALA A 99 -4.76 12.54 28.39
C ALA A 99 -5.82 13.63 28.14
N GLN A 100 -6.21 13.83 26.90
CA GLN A 100 -7.60 14.19 26.65
C GLN A 100 -8.22 13.01 25.91
N PRO A 101 -9.25 12.37 26.48
CA PRO A 101 -9.99 11.36 25.74
C PRO A 101 -10.39 12.01 24.41
N LEU A 102 -10.22 11.28 23.30
CA LEU A 102 -10.82 11.69 22.03
C LEU A 102 -12.24 12.17 22.37
N PRO A 103 -12.64 13.38 21.92
CA PRO A 103 -14.02 13.82 22.08
C PRO A 103 -14.90 12.64 21.69
N ALA A 104 -15.72 12.17 22.64
CA ALA A 104 -16.58 11.01 22.46
C ALA A 104 -17.17 11.13 21.07
N ALA A 105 -16.79 10.16 20.23
CA ALA A 105 -16.97 10.14 18.79
C ALA A 105 -18.04 11.13 18.37
N ILE A 106 -17.70 12.07 17.49
CA ILE A 106 -18.68 12.87 16.75
C ILE A 106 -19.80 11.90 16.37
N LYS A 107 -20.89 11.94 17.15
CA LYS A 107 -22.05 11.09 16.95
C LYS A 107 -22.70 11.69 15.73
N ARG A 108 -22.33 11.21 14.56
CA ARG A 108 -23.03 11.56 13.34
C ARG A 108 -23.27 10.27 12.58
N ASP A 109 -24.57 10.02 12.45
CA ASP A 109 -25.26 9.00 11.67
C ASP A 109 -25.02 9.19 10.16
N ILE A 110 -23.77 9.42 9.79
CA ILE A 110 -23.29 9.02 8.48
C ILE A 110 -22.72 7.65 8.79
N GLU A 111 -23.40 6.59 8.38
CA GLU A 111 -22.70 5.33 8.11
C GLU A 111 -21.51 5.72 7.24
N LYS A 112 -20.33 5.90 7.87
CA LYS A 112 -19.07 5.57 7.24
C LYS A 112 -19.41 4.24 6.60
N PRO A 113 -19.40 4.06 5.27
CA PRO A 113 -19.45 2.71 4.76
C PRO A 113 -18.21 2.10 5.39
N VAL A 114 -18.41 1.33 6.47
CA VAL A 114 -17.38 0.54 7.11
C VAL A 114 -17.20 -0.61 6.14
N LEU A 115 -16.74 -0.27 4.93
CA LEU A 115 -16.13 -1.24 4.08
C LEU A 115 -15.01 -1.82 4.91
N PRO A 116 -14.90 -3.16 4.95
CA PRO A 116 -13.84 -3.79 5.69
C PRO A 116 -12.51 -3.25 5.20
N GLN A 117 -11.90 -2.32 5.95
CA GLN A 117 -10.62 -1.73 5.58
C GLN A 117 -9.55 -2.76 5.89
N TRP A 118 -9.32 -3.63 4.92
CA TRP A 118 -8.24 -4.58 4.93
C TRP A 118 -6.91 -3.84 4.78
N GLN A 119 -5.91 -4.26 5.54
CA GLN A 119 -4.58 -3.71 5.55
C GLN A 119 -3.56 -4.83 5.61
N LEU A 120 -2.48 -4.70 4.85
CA LEU A 120 -1.31 -5.54 4.96
C LEU A 120 -0.24 -4.80 5.75
N LYS A 121 0.20 -5.37 6.87
CA LYS A 121 1.35 -4.86 7.63
C LYS A 121 2.57 -5.72 7.36
N ALA A 122 3.60 -5.14 6.78
CA ALA A 122 4.88 -5.83 6.63
C ALA A 122 5.57 -6.00 7.99
N MET A 123 5.87 -7.24 8.36
CA MET A 123 6.51 -7.58 9.62
C MET A 123 8.04 -7.71 9.46
N THR A 124 8.51 -8.15 8.30
CA THR A 124 9.94 -8.37 8.01
C THR A 124 10.37 -7.77 6.66
N GLY A 125 11.67 -7.82 6.37
CA GLY A 125 12.25 -7.34 5.11
C GLY A 125 12.46 -5.81 5.07
N ALA A 126 12.84 -5.31 3.90
CA ALA A 126 13.19 -3.90 3.68
C ALA A 126 12.01 -2.93 3.86
N ILE A 127 10.79 -3.45 3.88
CA ILE A 127 9.54 -2.69 4.05
C ILE A 127 8.89 -2.93 5.42
N SER A 128 9.60 -3.54 6.37
CA SER A 128 9.09 -3.82 7.71
C SER A 128 8.50 -2.55 8.37
N GLY A 129 7.36 -2.70 9.03
CA GLY A 129 6.61 -1.62 9.68
C GLY A 129 5.68 -0.84 8.74
N LYS A 130 5.80 -0.97 7.42
CA LYS A 130 4.88 -0.32 6.48
C LYS A 130 3.51 -0.99 6.50
N MET A 131 2.48 -0.16 6.37
CA MET A 131 1.08 -0.58 6.25
C MET A 131 0.58 -0.21 4.86
N PHE A 132 -0.11 -1.15 4.21
CA PHE A 132 -0.68 -0.99 2.89
C PHE A 132 -2.19 -1.18 3.00
N LEU A 133 -2.97 -0.16 2.65
CA LEU A 133 -4.43 -0.24 2.60
C LEU A 133 -4.85 -1.03 1.37
N MET A 134 -5.77 -1.98 1.53
CA MET A 134 -6.34 -2.77 0.43
C MET A 134 -7.72 -2.20 0.08
N ASP A 135 -7.85 -1.66 -1.11
CA ASP A 135 -9.09 -1.07 -1.66
C ASP A 135 -9.55 -1.78 -2.96
N GLY A 136 -8.81 -2.79 -3.41
CA GLY A 136 -9.11 -3.55 -4.62
C GLY A 136 -8.15 -4.72 -4.84
N THR A 137 -7.74 -4.91 -6.09
CA THR A 137 -6.74 -5.91 -6.46
C THR A 137 -5.34 -5.30 -6.33
N THR A 138 -4.49 -5.95 -5.54
CA THR A 138 -3.11 -5.55 -5.27
C THR A 138 -2.17 -6.69 -5.70
N VAL A 139 -1.25 -6.38 -6.60
CA VAL A 139 -0.20 -7.30 -7.05
C VAL A 139 1.07 -7.06 -6.23
N LEU A 140 1.63 -8.15 -5.70
CA LEU A 140 2.88 -8.15 -4.94
C LEU A 140 3.98 -8.84 -5.74
N GLY A 141 5.18 -8.28 -5.72
CA GLY A 141 6.33 -8.91 -6.34
C GLY A 141 7.57 -8.02 -6.37
N ARG A 142 8.65 -8.52 -6.97
CA ARG A 142 9.90 -7.78 -7.09
C ARG A 142 9.88 -6.72 -8.20
N ASP A 143 8.99 -6.87 -9.17
CA ASP A 143 8.90 -5.95 -10.30
C ASP A 143 8.49 -4.54 -9.81
N PRO A 144 9.19 -3.46 -10.19
CA PRO A 144 8.80 -2.09 -9.87
C PRO A 144 7.39 -1.71 -10.34
N GLY A 145 6.82 -2.44 -11.32
CA GLY A 145 5.44 -2.25 -11.76
C GLY A 145 4.35 -2.87 -10.87
N CYS A 146 4.71 -3.51 -9.74
CA CYS A 146 3.75 -4.04 -8.77
C CYS A 146 3.28 -2.97 -7.79
N ASP A 147 2.06 -3.10 -7.27
CA ASP A 147 1.50 -2.19 -6.27
C ASP A 147 2.30 -2.25 -4.94
N ILE A 148 2.74 -3.45 -4.56
CA ILE A 148 3.67 -3.65 -3.44
C ILE A 148 4.95 -4.27 -3.97
N VAL A 149 6.01 -3.46 -4.01
CA VAL A 149 7.34 -3.89 -4.44
C VAL A 149 8.10 -4.50 -3.27
N ILE A 150 8.42 -5.79 -3.40
CA ILE A 150 9.20 -6.56 -2.43
C ILE A 150 10.61 -6.75 -2.96
N THR A 151 11.58 -6.03 -2.38
CA THR A 151 12.98 -6.10 -2.79
C THR A 151 13.66 -7.35 -2.21
N GLY A 152 13.62 -8.45 -2.96
CA GLY A 152 14.34 -9.68 -2.61
C GLY A 152 14.55 -10.58 -3.83
N ALA A 153 15.78 -11.06 -4.05
CA ALA A 153 16.15 -11.82 -5.26
C ALA A 153 15.30 -13.08 -5.48
N HIS A 154 14.76 -13.63 -4.40
CA HIS A 154 13.97 -14.86 -4.37
C HIS A 154 12.45 -14.61 -4.50
N VAL A 155 12.02 -13.35 -4.59
CA VAL A 155 10.63 -12.99 -4.90
C VAL A 155 10.48 -12.85 -6.41
N SER A 156 9.51 -13.58 -6.98
CA SER A 156 9.13 -13.48 -8.39
C SER A 156 8.67 -12.06 -8.77
N ARG A 157 8.83 -11.70 -10.05
CA ARG A 157 8.47 -10.38 -10.60
C ARG A 157 7.04 -9.98 -10.25
N ARG A 158 6.08 -10.84 -10.58
CA ARG A 158 4.70 -10.83 -10.07
C ARG A 158 4.53 -12.13 -9.29
N HIS A 159 4.47 -12.04 -7.98
CA HIS A 159 4.54 -13.21 -7.09
C HIS A 159 3.15 -13.67 -6.69
N ALA A 160 2.34 -12.74 -6.19
CA ALA A 160 0.99 -13.02 -5.73
C ALA A 160 0.07 -11.84 -6.04
N GLU A 161 -1.21 -12.13 -6.07
CA GLU A 161 -2.28 -11.17 -6.18
C GLU A 161 -3.17 -11.30 -4.94
N ILE A 162 -3.50 -10.18 -4.32
CA ILE A 162 -4.47 -10.11 -3.25
C ILE A 162 -5.65 -9.30 -3.76
N SER A 163 -6.87 -9.84 -3.64
CA SER A 163 -8.09 -9.22 -4.15
C SER A 163 -9.17 -9.23 -3.09
N ILE A 164 -10.06 -8.25 -3.13
CA ILE A 164 -11.25 -8.22 -2.28
C ILE A 164 -12.43 -8.77 -3.10
N ARG A 165 -13.03 -9.87 -2.63
CA ARG A 165 -14.21 -10.49 -3.25
C ARG A 165 -15.33 -10.55 -2.22
N SER A 166 -16.45 -9.90 -2.51
CA SER A 166 -17.60 -9.84 -1.59
C SER A 166 -17.24 -9.42 -0.15
N GLY A 167 -16.27 -8.50 -0.01
CA GLY A 167 -15.78 -8.00 1.29
C GLY A 167 -14.74 -8.89 2.00
N GLN A 168 -14.44 -10.07 1.47
CA GLN A 168 -13.43 -11.00 1.98
C GLN A 168 -12.13 -10.85 1.19
N LEU A 169 -10.98 -10.87 1.87
CA LEU A 169 -9.68 -10.92 1.20
C LEU A 169 -9.41 -12.32 0.65
N TRP A 170 -8.86 -12.36 -0.55
CA TRP A 170 -8.40 -13.57 -1.22
C TRP A 170 -6.98 -13.35 -1.74
N MET A 171 -6.10 -14.31 -1.46
CA MET A 171 -4.75 -14.35 -2.01
C MET A 171 -4.66 -15.45 -3.07
N LYS A 172 -4.01 -15.14 -4.18
CA LYS A 172 -3.70 -16.06 -5.26
C LYS A 172 -2.23 -15.98 -5.62
N ASP A 173 -1.55 -17.11 -5.68
CA ASP A 173 -0.18 -17.22 -6.18
C ASP A 173 -0.19 -17.12 -7.72
N LEU A 174 0.70 -16.31 -8.29
CA LEU A 174 0.80 -16.08 -9.73
C LEU A 174 1.86 -16.97 -10.40
N GLY A 175 2.11 -18.16 -9.85
CA GLY A 175 3.16 -19.06 -10.33
C GLY A 175 4.53 -18.66 -9.81
N SER A 176 4.61 -18.29 -8.53
CA SER A 176 5.85 -17.88 -7.91
C SER A 176 6.84 -19.05 -7.79
N SER A 177 8.14 -18.75 -7.86
CA SER A 177 9.18 -19.79 -7.84
C SER A 177 9.31 -20.47 -6.48
N ASN A 178 9.08 -19.72 -5.40
CA ASN A 178 9.21 -20.22 -4.02
C ASN A 178 7.84 -20.53 -3.37
N GLY A 179 6.73 -20.19 -4.02
CA GLY A 179 5.38 -20.32 -3.48
C GLY A 179 5.00 -19.21 -2.50
N SER A 180 3.69 -19.03 -2.38
CA SER A 180 3.05 -18.20 -1.35
C SER A 180 2.58 -19.05 -0.18
N PHE A 181 2.77 -18.57 1.05
CA PHE A 181 2.40 -19.30 2.27
C PHE A 181 1.40 -18.51 3.09
N LEU A 182 0.40 -19.20 3.65
CA LEU A 182 -0.57 -18.70 4.61
C LEU A 182 -0.44 -19.50 5.90
N ASN A 183 -0.12 -18.84 7.02
CA ASN A 183 0.08 -19.45 8.33
C ASN A 183 1.03 -20.67 8.28
N GLY A 184 2.09 -20.58 7.46
CA GLY A 184 3.09 -21.63 7.25
C GLY A 184 2.71 -22.71 6.22
N LYS A 185 1.48 -22.72 5.70
CA LYS A 185 1.02 -23.67 4.67
C LYS A 185 1.13 -23.04 3.27
N ARG A 186 1.72 -23.74 2.31
CA ARG A 186 1.76 -23.28 0.91
C ARG A 186 0.35 -23.30 0.31
N ILE A 187 -0.02 -22.25 -0.40
CA ILE A 187 -1.31 -22.12 -1.07
C ILE A 187 -1.16 -21.74 -2.55
N GLU A 188 -2.18 -22.06 -3.35
CA GLU A 188 -2.33 -21.52 -4.70
C GLU A 188 -3.40 -20.42 -4.73
N GLU A 189 -4.51 -20.62 -4.03
CA GLU A 189 -5.54 -19.62 -3.80
C GLU A 189 -6.23 -19.88 -2.46
N SER A 190 -6.46 -18.84 -1.65
CA SER A 190 -7.12 -18.98 -0.33
C SER A 190 -7.69 -17.66 0.17
N ALA A 191 -8.75 -17.74 0.98
CA ALA A 191 -9.29 -16.60 1.71
C ALA A 191 -8.39 -16.24 2.90
N LEU A 192 -8.24 -14.94 3.20
CA LEU A 192 -7.42 -14.42 4.28
C LEU A 192 -8.26 -13.79 5.38
N ALA A 193 -8.10 -14.23 6.62
CA ALA A 193 -8.81 -13.67 7.77
C ALA A 193 -7.99 -12.58 8.48
N HIS A 194 -8.68 -11.81 9.34
CA HIS A 194 -8.00 -10.90 10.26
C HIS A 194 -7.00 -11.69 11.13
N GLY A 195 -5.78 -11.19 11.23
CA GLY A 195 -4.73 -11.76 12.05
C GLY A 195 -3.85 -12.80 11.34
N ASP A 196 -4.23 -13.24 10.14
CA ASP A 196 -3.46 -14.20 9.36
C ASP A 196 -2.09 -13.69 8.98
N GLU A 197 -1.14 -14.61 8.87
CA GLU A 197 0.22 -14.35 8.42
C GLU A 197 0.40 -14.89 7.01
N VAL A 198 0.70 -14.00 6.06
CA VAL A 198 1.12 -14.38 4.70
C VAL A 198 2.60 -14.16 4.51
N LYS A 199 3.26 -15.14 3.90
CA LYS A 199 4.71 -15.12 3.70
C LYS A 199 5.03 -15.35 2.23
N PHE A 200 5.85 -14.44 1.70
CA PHE A 200 6.44 -14.50 0.37
C PHE A 200 7.95 -14.52 0.53
N ASP A 201 8.54 -15.71 0.39
CA ASP A 201 9.97 -15.92 0.64
C ASP A 201 10.41 -15.42 2.04
N ALA A 202 11.33 -14.47 2.15
CA ALA A 202 11.79 -13.92 3.42
C ALA A 202 10.85 -12.86 4.04
N VAL A 203 9.83 -12.41 3.31
CA VAL A 203 8.97 -11.30 3.73
C VAL A 203 7.64 -11.81 4.25
N VAL A 204 7.33 -11.40 5.47
CA VAL A 204 6.13 -11.77 6.21
C VAL A 204 5.23 -10.55 6.32
N PHE A 205 3.95 -10.72 6.01
CA PHE A 205 2.91 -9.72 6.22
C PHE A 205 1.85 -10.28 7.17
N LYS A 206 1.31 -9.40 8.01
CA LYS A 206 0.15 -9.69 8.84
C LYS A 206 -1.07 -8.99 8.29
N ILE A 207 -2.16 -9.73 8.17
CA ILE A 207 -3.46 -9.23 7.73
C ILE A 207 -4.15 -8.53 8.89
N ILE A 208 -4.48 -7.27 8.68
CA ILE A 208 -5.30 -6.46 9.57
C ILE A 208 -6.57 -6.15 8.78
N GLY A 209 -7.71 -6.19 9.43
CA GLY A 209 -9.02 -6.06 8.79
C GLY A 209 -10.07 -6.04 9.87
N PRO A 210 -11.35 -5.80 9.55
CA PRO A 210 -12.37 -5.99 10.56
C PRO A 210 -12.39 -7.46 10.96
N SER A 211 -12.44 -7.69 12.26
CA SER A 211 -12.86 -8.97 12.82
C SER A 211 -14.32 -9.19 12.40
N GLN A 212 -14.54 -9.79 11.24
CA GLN A 212 -15.85 -10.38 10.97
C GLN A 212 -16.04 -11.50 12.02
N PRO A 213 -17.21 -11.56 12.70
CA PRO A 213 -17.67 -12.83 13.21
C PRO A 213 -17.60 -13.79 12.03
N VAL A 214 -16.88 -14.89 12.18
CA VAL A 214 -17.05 -16.02 11.29
C VAL A 214 -18.49 -16.46 11.45
N ASP A 215 -19.40 -15.89 10.65
CA ASP A 215 -20.63 -16.56 10.34
C ASP A 215 -20.18 -17.85 9.69
N SER A 216 -20.24 -18.90 10.53
CA SER A 216 -20.10 -20.28 10.16
C SER A 216 -20.67 -20.45 8.77
N PHE A 217 -19.85 -21.05 7.90
CA PHE A 217 -20.26 -21.71 6.66
C PHE A 217 -21.78 -21.91 6.61
N ASP A 218 -22.42 -21.38 5.58
CA ASP A 218 -23.77 -21.81 5.19
C ASP A 218 -23.70 -23.32 4.89
N GLU A 219 -23.81 -24.11 5.95
CA GLU A 219 -24.16 -25.52 5.97
C GLU A 219 -25.69 -25.58 5.90
N ALA A 220 -26.24 -24.91 4.88
CA ALA A 220 -27.65 -24.87 4.53
C ALA A 220 -27.85 -25.54 3.16
N ASP A 221 -27.39 -26.78 3.06
CA ASP A 221 -28.12 -27.81 2.31
C ASP A 221 -27.96 -29.19 3.00
N MET A 222 -28.28 -29.23 4.30
CA MET A 222 -28.68 -30.47 4.95
C MET A 222 -30.19 -30.66 4.75
N THR A 223 -30.58 -31.31 3.65
CA THR A 223 -31.82 -32.09 3.63
C THR A 223 -31.58 -33.46 3.02
N GLN A 224 -31.30 -34.45 3.86
CA GLN A 224 -31.90 -35.78 3.70
C GLN A 224 -31.85 -36.57 5.01
N PHE A 225 -33.02 -37.10 5.34
CA PHE A 225 -33.45 -37.80 6.54
C PHE A 225 -32.47 -38.86 7.08
N ARG A 226 -32.27 -38.87 8.41
CA ARG A 226 -31.81 -40.05 9.16
C ARG A 226 -32.98 -41.02 9.39
N PRO A 227 -32.90 -42.30 9.00
CA PRO A 227 -33.58 -43.35 9.74
C PRO A 227 -32.70 -43.73 10.95
N ALA A 228 -33.30 -43.79 12.14
CA ALA A 228 -32.67 -44.33 13.33
C ALA A 228 -32.56 -45.86 13.23
N ILE A 229 -31.34 -46.41 13.23
CA ILE A 229 -31.09 -47.84 13.46
C ILE A 229 -29.90 -48.00 14.42
N ALA A 230 -30.11 -48.92 15.37
CA ALA A 230 -29.35 -49.37 16.55
C ALA A 230 -27.80 -49.34 16.54
N PRO A 231 -27.17 -49.35 17.74
CA PRO A 231 -25.72 -49.27 17.88
C PRO A 231 -25.04 -50.52 17.32
N VAL A 232 -24.17 -50.34 16.31
CA VAL A 232 -23.30 -51.40 15.81
C VAL A 232 -22.03 -51.46 16.67
N VAL A 233 -21.82 -52.64 17.23
CA VAL A 233 -20.68 -53.11 18.01
C VAL A 233 -19.35 -52.81 17.32
N ALA A 234 -18.36 -52.34 18.09
CA ALA A 234 -17.00 -52.07 17.63
C ALA A 234 -16.31 -53.33 17.05
N PRO A 235 -15.68 -53.27 15.86
CA PRO A 235 -14.85 -54.35 15.39
C PRO A 235 -13.48 -54.33 16.10
N LYS A 236 -13.08 -55.51 16.59
CA LYS A 236 -11.77 -55.85 17.15
C LYS A 236 -10.65 -55.55 16.13
N PRO A 237 -9.46 -55.06 16.56
CA PRO A 237 -8.34 -54.84 15.64
C PRO A 237 -7.84 -56.16 15.04
N ALA A 238 -7.72 -56.20 13.71
CA ALA A 238 -7.04 -57.29 13.00
C ALA A 238 -5.51 -57.14 13.11
N PRO A 239 -4.74 -58.24 12.98
CA PRO A 239 -3.32 -58.28 13.30
C PRO A 239 -2.46 -57.61 12.23
N VAL A 240 -1.39 -56.94 12.67
CA VAL A 240 -0.31 -56.41 11.82
C VAL A 240 0.39 -57.57 11.10
N PRO A 241 0.56 -57.55 9.77
CA PRO A 241 1.41 -58.51 9.09
C PRO A 241 2.90 -58.21 9.34
N ALA A 242 3.64 -59.27 9.65
CA ALA A 242 5.09 -59.28 9.88
C ALA A 242 5.90 -58.79 8.66
N PRO A 243 7.15 -58.29 8.85
CA PRO A 243 7.97 -57.77 7.78
C PRO A 243 8.41 -58.87 6.82
N ILE A 244 8.12 -58.70 5.52
CA ILE A 244 8.64 -59.57 4.47
C ILE A 244 10.11 -59.24 4.24
N ALA A 245 10.93 -60.28 4.31
CA ALA A 245 12.37 -60.28 4.15
C ALA A 245 12.84 -59.68 2.81
N ALA A 246 14.02 -59.05 2.87
CA ALA A 246 14.76 -58.50 1.75
C ALA A 246 15.06 -59.55 0.68
N ALA A 247 14.71 -59.25 -0.57
CA ALA A 247 15.21 -59.94 -1.76
C ALA A 247 16.40 -59.18 -2.37
N PRO A 248 17.31 -59.86 -3.10
CA PRO A 248 18.66 -59.38 -3.36
C PRO A 248 18.74 -58.27 -4.41
N ARG A 249 19.73 -57.39 -4.21
CA ARG A 249 20.15 -56.32 -5.13
C ARG A 249 20.51 -56.89 -6.52
N PRO A 250 20.00 -56.34 -7.64
CA PRO A 250 20.50 -56.68 -8.97
C PRO A 250 21.96 -56.24 -9.13
N ALA A 251 22.75 -57.08 -9.80
CA ALA A 251 24.15 -56.85 -10.11
C ALA A 251 24.37 -55.60 -11.00
N PRO A 252 25.56 -54.97 -10.97
CA PRO A 252 25.85 -53.77 -11.76
C PRO A 252 25.93 -54.15 -13.25
N VAL A 253 25.10 -53.51 -14.09
CA VAL A 253 25.28 -53.57 -15.54
C VAL A 253 26.45 -52.66 -15.91
N ALA A 254 27.39 -53.26 -16.64
CA ALA A 254 28.66 -52.67 -17.04
C ALA A 254 28.50 -51.43 -17.93
N THR A 255 29.24 -50.39 -17.57
CA THR A 255 29.67 -49.28 -18.40
C THR A 255 30.48 -49.78 -19.60
N PRO A 256 30.21 -49.32 -20.83
CA PRO A 256 31.25 -49.20 -21.84
C PRO A 256 31.91 -47.82 -21.75
N GLU A 257 33.23 -47.85 -21.56
CA GLU A 257 34.17 -46.72 -21.61
C GLU A 257 34.29 -46.07 -23.01
N PRO A 258 34.96 -44.91 -23.13
CA PRO A 258 34.65 -43.87 -24.11
C PRO A 258 35.34 -44.06 -25.46
N VAL A 259 34.68 -43.62 -26.54
CA VAL A 259 35.32 -43.44 -27.85
C VAL A 259 35.89 -42.02 -27.94
N VAL A 260 37.22 -41.93 -27.84
CA VAL A 260 38.03 -40.76 -28.18
C VAL A 260 38.44 -40.85 -29.65
N LYS A 261 38.05 -39.88 -30.48
CA LYS A 261 38.77 -39.41 -31.69
C LYS A 261 38.41 -37.93 -31.91
N SER A 262 39.20 -37.00 -31.37
CA SER A 262 40.35 -36.32 -32.00
C SER A 262 39.96 -35.04 -32.76
N ALA A 263 40.31 -33.89 -32.15
CA ALA A 263 40.35 -32.57 -32.79
C ALA A 263 41.49 -32.48 -33.82
N PRO A 264 41.46 -31.44 -34.66
CA PRO A 264 42.60 -30.52 -34.68
C PRO A 264 42.19 -29.06 -34.47
N SER A 265 43.10 -28.33 -33.84
CA SER A 265 43.08 -26.89 -33.52
C SER A 265 43.87 -26.09 -34.59
N PRO A 266 44.23 -24.81 -34.41
CA PRO A 266 43.47 -23.57 -34.65
C PRO A 266 44.17 -22.63 -35.67
N ALA A 267 43.55 -21.49 -36.06
CA ALA A 267 44.16 -20.19 -36.44
C ALA A 267 43.19 -19.30 -37.25
N PRO A 268 43.42 -17.98 -37.43
CA PRO A 268 43.95 -16.97 -36.51
C PRO A 268 43.12 -15.66 -36.47
N VAL A 269 43.59 -14.77 -35.59
CA VAL A 269 43.24 -13.36 -35.30
C VAL A 269 43.07 -12.39 -36.48
N SER A 270 42.22 -11.36 -36.30
CA SER A 270 42.37 -9.97 -36.81
C SER A 270 41.39 -9.06 -36.03
N ALA A 271 41.85 -8.27 -35.06
CA ALA A 271 42.36 -6.89 -35.20
C ALA A 271 41.25 -5.80 -35.20
N THR A 272 41.06 -5.16 -34.04
CA THR A 272 40.65 -3.74 -33.80
C THR A 272 41.62 -2.79 -34.55
N PRO A 273 41.40 -1.46 -34.80
CA PRO A 273 40.48 -0.49 -34.16
C PRO A 273 39.76 0.45 -35.18
N THR A 274 38.86 1.36 -34.80
CA THR A 274 39.20 2.78 -34.52
C THR A 274 37.90 3.58 -34.30
N PRO A 275 37.87 4.53 -33.34
CA PRO A 275 36.76 5.46 -33.11
C PRO A 275 36.95 6.76 -33.91
N THR A 276 35.86 7.44 -34.29
CA THR A 276 35.94 8.87 -34.63
C THR A 276 34.74 9.65 -34.11
N PRO A 277 34.96 10.74 -33.35
CA PRO A 277 33.95 11.66 -32.85
C PRO A 277 33.71 12.81 -33.85
N VAL A 278 32.50 13.36 -33.90
CA VAL A 278 32.29 14.73 -34.41
C VAL A 278 31.32 15.47 -33.50
N ALA A 279 31.74 16.69 -33.18
CA ALA A 279 31.28 17.61 -32.15
C ALA A 279 30.01 18.41 -32.57
N PRO A 280 29.50 19.31 -31.70
CA PRO A 280 28.18 19.93 -31.82
C PRO A 280 28.20 21.20 -32.67
N ALA A 281 27.10 21.46 -33.38
CA ALA A 281 26.87 22.72 -34.08
C ALA A 281 25.81 23.57 -33.36
N THR A 282 26.34 24.55 -32.64
CA THR A 282 25.91 25.94 -32.43
C THR A 282 24.75 26.45 -33.30
N GLY A 283 23.80 27.17 -32.70
CA GLY A 283 22.91 28.08 -33.42
C GLY A 283 21.74 28.64 -32.57
N PRO A 284 21.72 29.94 -32.22
CA PRO A 284 20.74 30.54 -31.33
C PRO A 284 19.48 30.98 -32.09
N GLY A 285 18.31 30.85 -31.47
CA GLY A 285 17.03 31.25 -32.06
C GLY A 285 16.06 31.80 -31.02
N LEU A 286 16.48 32.80 -30.23
CA LEU A 286 15.55 33.61 -29.44
C LEU A 286 15.01 34.73 -30.33
N GLY A 287 13.87 34.45 -30.95
CA GLY A 287 13.08 35.40 -31.74
C GLY A 287 12.45 36.52 -30.89
N PRO A 288 11.92 37.57 -31.54
CA PRO A 288 11.71 38.91 -31.00
C PRO A 288 10.43 39.04 -30.15
N VAL A 289 10.27 38.21 -29.12
CA VAL A 289 9.10 38.23 -28.22
C VAL A 289 9.37 39.01 -26.92
N VAL A 290 10.64 39.28 -26.60
CA VAL A 290 11.03 39.95 -25.34
C VAL A 290 10.88 41.49 -25.38
N LEU A 291 10.83 42.11 -26.57
CA LEU A 291 10.71 43.57 -26.68
C LEU A 291 9.28 44.10 -26.52
N LEU A 292 8.25 43.27 -26.61
CA LEU A 292 6.85 43.69 -26.48
C LEU A 292 6.36 43.73 -25.02
N VAL A 293 7.01 43.02 -24.09
CA VAL A 293 6.60 42.98 -22.68
C VAL A 293 7.12 44.19 -21.88
N LEU A 294 8.24 44.79 -22.31
CA LEU A 294 8.84 45.94 -21.61
C LEU A 294 8.13 47.28 -21.90
N ALA A 295 7.45 47.42 -23.05
CA ALA A 295 6.68 48.61 -23.37
C ALA A 295 5.34 48.70 -22.59
N VAL A 296 4.74 47.56 -22.25
CA VAL A 296 3.48 47.51 -21.48
C VAL A 296 3.71 47.82 -20.00
N LEU A 297 4.88 47.46 -19.45
CA LEU A 297 5.21 47.74 -18.04
C LEU A 297 5.51 49.22 -17.75
N VAL A 298 6.03 49.98 -18.71
CA VAL A 298 6.25 51.43 -18.54
C VAL A 298 4.94 52.22 -18.67
N GLY A 299 4.00 51.77 -19.50
CA GLY A 299 2.70 52.42 -19.68
C GLY A 299 1.78 52.31 -18.45
N VAL A 300 1.78 51.17 -17.76
CA VAL A 300 0.94 50.95 -16.56
C VAL A 300 1.50 51.70 -15.34
N ALA A 301 2.82 51.86 -15.23
CA ALA A 301 3.44 52.64 -14.16
C ALA A 301 3.15 54.14 -14.28
N ALA A 302 3.04 54.69 -15.49
CA ALA A 302 2.70 56.10 -15.69
C ALA A 302 1.22 56.41 -15.40
N TYR A 303 0.32 55.44 -15.59
CA TYR A 303 -1.11 55.62 -15.33
C TYR A 303 -1.44 55.68 -13.83
N PHE A 304 -0.69 54.97 -12.99
CA PHE A 304 -0.90 54.98 -11.52
C PHE A 304 -0.29 56.18 -10.78
N VAL A 305 0.51 57.01 -11.44
CA VAL A 305 1.12 58.20 -10.83
C VAL A 305 0.29 59.48 -11.09
N PHE A 306 -0.69 59.43 -12.00
CA PHE A 306 -1.48 60.60 -12.44
C PHE A 306 -3.00 60.42 -12.36
N SER A 307 -3.52 59.50 -11.54
CA SER A 307 -4.97 59.37 -11.24
C SER A 307 -5.24 59.27 -9.75
#